data_AF-A0A5T0DD29-F1
#
_entry.id   AF-A0A5T0DD29-F1
#
_cell.length_a   1.000
_cell.length_b   1.000
_cell.length_c   1.000
_cell.angle_alpha   90.00
_cell.angle_beta   90.00
_cell.angle_gamma   90.00
#
_symmetry.space_group_name_H-M   'P 1'
#
loop_
_entity.id
_entity.type
_entity.pdbx_description
1 polymer ?
#
loop_
_entity_poly.entity_id
_entity_poly.type
_entity_poly.pdbx_seq_one_letter_code
_entity_poly.pdbx_strand_id
1 'polypeptide(L)' 'DEFIQDGILKAVMYERGLKISLVYKENIVDNASFITAYIKAYHEWLLYFIEKLEQKINIIINSLKETQ' A
#
# COMPACT_ATOMS: atom_id res chain seq x y z
N ASP A 1 7.05 -15.11 8.33
CA ASP A 1 5.77 -14.65 7.78
C ASP A 1 5.63 -14.93 6.30
N GLU A 2 4.83 -15.94 6.01
CA GLU A 2 4.37 -16.32 4.66
C GLU A 2 3.67 -15.16 3.95
N PHE A 3 3.06 -14.24 4.72
CA PHE A 3 2.51 -12.96 4.24
C PHE A 3 3.56 -12.02 3.61
N ILE A 4 4.80 -12.03 4.12
CA ILE A 4 5.93 -11.22 3.61
C ILE A 4 6.59 -11.87 2.39
N GLN A 5 6.32 -13.17 2.13
CA GLN A 5 6.82 -13.88 0.95
C GLN A 5 5.97 -13.60 -0.31
N ASP A 6 4.83 -12.93 -0.17
CA ASP A 6 4.10 -12.37 -1.30
C ASP A 6 4.89 -11.19 -1.89
N GLY A 7 5.57 -11.42 -3.01
CA GLY A 7 6.38 -10.40 -3.69
C GLY A 7 5.58 -9.15 -4.09
N ILE A 8 4.27 -9.29 -4.35
CA ILE A 8 3.39 -8.16 -4.69
C ILE A 8 3.14 -7.33 -3.43
N LEU A 9 2.66 -7.94 -2.36
CA LEU A 9 2.38 -7.20 -1.11
C LEU A 9 3.65 -6.58 -0.51
N LYS A 10 4.80 -7.26 -0.65
CA LYS A 10 6.10 -6.69 -0.26
C LYS A 10 6.45 -5.44 -1.08
N ALA A 11 6.21 -5.44 -2.39
CA ALA A 11 6.41 -4.28 -3.25
C ALA A 11 5.44 -3.14 -2.90
N VAL A 12 4.18 -3.45 -2.61
CA VAL A 12 3.19 -2.46 -2.15
C VAL A 12 3.62 -1.83 -0.82
N MET A 13 4.17 -2.60 0.12
CA MET A 13 4.71 -2.06 1.37
C MET A 13 5.91 -1.15 1.16
N TYR A 14 6.78 -1.45 0.17
CA TYR A 14 7.87 -0.56 -0.21
C TYR A 14 7.35 0.76 -0.81
N GLU A 15 6.34 0.68 -1.68
CA GLU A 15 5.71 1.83 -2.31
C GLU A 15 5.12 2.83 -1.29
N ARG A 16 4.66 2.35 -0.12
CA ARG A 16 4.31 3.20 1.02
C ARG A 16 5.45 4.13 1.42
N GLY A 17 6.62 3.54 1.65
CA GLY A 17 7.81 4.27 2.08
C GLY A 17 8.24 5.27 1.00
N LEU A 18 8.15 4.88 -0.27
CA LEU A 18 8.43 5.77 -1.40
C LEU A 18 7.48 6.97 -1.41
N LYS A 19 6.15 6.76 -1.39
CA LYS A 19 5.15 7.83 -1.38
C LYS A 19 5.36 8.82 -0.24
N ILE A 20 5.57 8.31 0.98
CA ILE A 20 5.85 9.16 2.14
C ILE A 20 7.16 9.93 1.97
N SER A 21 8.22 9.28 1.47
CA SER A 21 9.51 9.95 1.24
C SER A 21 9.42 11.09 0.22
N LEU A 22 8.51 11.00 -0.75
CA LEU A 22 8.27 12.07 -1.72
C LEU A 22 7.67 13.30 -1.05
N VAL A 23 6.71 13.13 -0.12
CA VAL A 23 6.16 14.24 0.67
C VAL A 23 7.26 14.95 1.48
N TYR A 24 8.17 14.20 2.10
CA TYR A 24 9.32 14.79 2.80
C TYR A 24 10.25 15.55 1.85
N LYS A 25 10.46 15.06 0.63
CA LYS A 25 11.30 15.72 -0.39
C LYS A 25 10.69 17.00 -0.96
N GLU A 26 9.38 17.20 -0.85
CA GLU A 26 8.73 18.46 -1.25
C GLU A 26 9.14 19.64 -0.34
N ASN A 27 9.77 19.38 0.82
CA ASN A 27 10.26 20.39 1.76
C ASN A 27 9.18 21.43 2.12
N ILE A 28 7.94 20.98 2.31
CA ILE A 28 6.81 21.84 2.70
C ILE A 28 7.08 22.43 4.09
N VAL A 29 7.24 23.74 4.16
CA VAL A 29 7.55 24.46 5.41
C VAL A 29 6.31 24.63 6.28
N ASP A 30 5.15 24.86 5.66
CA ASP A 30 3.89 24.99 6.39
C ASP A 30 3.44 23.64 6.96
N ASN A 31 3.31 23.57 8.28
CA ASN A 31 3.02 22.32 8.98
C ASN A 31 1.63 21.76 8.63
N ALA A 32 0.62 22.62 8.46
CA ALA A 32 -0.73 22.17 8.12
C ALA A 32 -0.77 21.56 6.71
N SER A 33 -0.09 22.20 5.76
CA SER A 33 0.07 21.70 4.38
C SER A 33 0.88 20.40 4.35
N PHE A 34 1.97 20.31 5.13
CA PHE A 34 2.77 19.09 5.24
C PHE A 34 1.95 17.92 5.76
N ILE A 35 1.21 18.11 6.87
CA ILE A 35 0.35 17.07 7.45
C ILE A 35 -0.73 16.65 6.44
N THR A 36 -1.32 17.61 5.72
CA THR A 36 -2.34 17.33 4.70
C THR A 36 -1.76 16.48 3.56
N ALA A 37 -0.57 16.84 3.05
CA ALA A 37 0.11 16.10 2.00
C ALA A 37 0.50 14.67 2.47
N TYR A 38 0.98 14.54 3.70
CA TYR A 38 1.32 13.25 4.31
C TYR A 38 0.08 12.34 4.41
N ILE A 39 -1.03 12.85 4.96
CA ILE A 39 -2.28 12.09 5.08
C ILE A 39 -2.78 11.66 3.71
N LYS A 40 -2.76 12.57 2.73
CA LYS A 40 -3.17 12.27 1.36
C LYS A 40 -2.34 11.15 0.74
N ALA A 41 -1.01 11.24 0.83
CA ALA A 41 -0.11 10.21 0.29
C ALA A 41 -0.33 8.85 0.95
N TYR A 42 -0.56 8.82 2.27
CA TYR A 42 -0.87 7.59 2.99
C TYR A 42 -2.24 7.01 2.59
N HIS A 43 -3.25 7.86 2.45
CA HIS A 43 -4.59 7.44 2.05
C HIS A 43 -4.58 6.83 0.63
N GLU A 44 -3.91 7.47 -0.33
CA GLU A 44 -3.75 6.92 -1.68
C GLU A 44 -3.06 5.55 -1.66
N TRP A 45 -1.99 5.41 -0.89
CA TRP A 45 -1.31 4.14 -0.71
C TRP A 45 -2.25 3.08 -0.10
N LEU A 46 -3.03 3.46 0.91
CA LEU A 46 -3.93 2.54 1.61
C LEU A 46 -5.01 1.98 0.67
N LEU A 47 -5.59 2.83 -0.19
CA LEU A 47 -6.57 2.38 -1.19
C LEU A 47 -5.96 1.36 -2.15
N TYR A 48 -4.76 1.63 -2.65
CA TYR A 48 -4.04 0.70 -3.52
C TYR A 48 -3.69 -0.62 -2.79
N PHE A 49 -3.29 -0.54 -1.53
CA PHE A 49 -3.01 -1.72 -0.70
C PHE A 49 -4.25 -2.60 -0.50
N ILE A 50 -5.41 -1.99 -0.21
CA ILE A 50 -6.68 -2.71 -0.08
C ILE A 50 -7.04 -3.42 -1.39
N GLU A 51 -6.92 -2.75 -2.54
CA GLU A 51 -7.16 -3.37 -3.85
C GLU A 51 -6.29 -4.62 -4.07
N LYS A 52 -5.00 -4.55 -3.73
CA LYS A 52 -4.08 -5.70 -3.87
C LYS A 52 -4.37 -6.81 -2.88
N LEU A 53 -4.78 -6.48 -1.66
CA LEU A 53 -5.24 -7.47 -0.70
C LEU A 53 -6.49 -8.21 -1.18
N GLU A 54 -7.48 -7.49 -1.70
CA GLU A 54 -8.70 -8.08 -2.23
C GLU A 54 -8.41 -9.02 -3.41
N GLN A 55 -7.53 -8.60 -4.33
CA GLN A 55 -7.05 -9.45 -5.42
C GLN A 55 -6.42 -10.76 -4.91
N LYS A 56 -5.58 -10.67 -3.87
CA LYS A 56 -4.94 -11.86 -3.27
C LYS A 56 -5.95 -12.79 -2.62
N ILE A 57 -6.90 -12.25 -1.87
CA ILE A 57 -7.99 -13.02 -1.23
C ILE A 57 -8.80 -13.76 -2.29
N ASN A 58 -9.16 -13.10 -3.39
CA ASN A 58 -9.91 -13.72 -4.48
C ASN A 58 -9.15 -14.87 -5.15
N ILE A 59 -7.83 -14.72 -5.37
CA ILE A 59 -6.98 -15.79 -5.89
C ILE A 59 -6.99 -17.01 -4.96
N ILE A 60 -6.83 -16.78 -3.65
CA ILE A 60 -6.84 -17.86 -2.65
C ILE A 60 -8.20 -18.57 -2.66
N ILE A 61 -9.31 -17.83 -2.61
CA ILE A 61 -10.67 -18.39 -2.63
C ILE A 61 -10.91 -19.23 -3.89
N ASN A 62 -10.51 -18.74 -5.06
CA ASN A 62 -10.69 -19.47 -6.31
C ASN A 62 -9.84 -20.74 -6.36
N SER A 63 -8.57 -20.67 -5.93
CA SER A 63 -7.69 -21.85 -5.87
C SER A 63 -8.24 -22.95 -4.96
N LEU A 64 -8.89 -22.59 -3.86
CA LEU A 64 -9.52 -23.55 -2.95
C LEU A 64 -10.77 -24.19 -3.55
N LYS A 65 -11.54 -23.45 -4.33
CA LYS A 65 -12.72 -23.97 -5.05
C LYS A 65 -12.37 -24.92 -6.18
N GLU A 66 -11.26 -24.69 -6.88
CA GLU A 66 -10.79 -25.56 -7.98
C GLU A 66 -10.24 -26.90 -7.47
N THR A 67 -9.84 -26.97 -6.20
CA THR A 67 -9.36 -28.21 -5.55
C THR A 67 -10.46 -29.06 -4.90
N GLN A 68 -11.72 -28.62 -4.93
CA GLN A 68 -12.91 -29.35 -4.45
C GLN A 68 -13.68 -29.96 -5.61
#